data_AF-A0A0F9TF49-F1
#
_entry.id   AF-A0A0F9TF49-F1
#
_cell.length_a   1.000
_cell.length_b   1.000
_cell.length_c   1.000
_cell.angle_alpha   90.00
_cell.angle_beta   90.00
_cell.angle_gamma   90.00
#
_symmetry.space_group_name_H-M   'P 1'
#
loop_
_entity.id
_entity.type
_entity.pdbx_description
1 polymer ?
#
loop_
_entity_poly.entity_id
_entity_poly.type
_entity_poly.pdbx_seq_one_letter_code
_entity_poly.pdbx_strand_id
1 'polypeptide(L)'
;MRYFQVVNGRVNRIRPWPKTLTKKRALQLSIRKWKTVVEDFSVLTADEDGGWMTCALCHLYIENDRCSGCPVAEHVNDEGCNSTPYVNRHENNPQEELDFLKEVYLNKYGEEYP
;
A
#
# COMPACT_ATOMS: atom_id res chain seq x y z
N MET A 1 -10.50 -13.53 3.01
CA MET A 1 -10.08 -13.83 1.62
C MET A 1 -8.81 -13.05 1.28
N ARG A 2 -7.74 -13.75 0.85
CA ARG A 2 -6.44 -13.14 0.50
C ARG A 2 -6.46 -12.53 -0.91
N TYR A 3 -5.86 -11.35 -1.06
CA TYR A 3 -5.69 -10.62 -2.33
C TYR A 3 -4.25 -10.64 -2.84
N PHE A 4 -3.30 -10.84 -1.94
CA PHE A 4 -1.87 -10.86 -2.21
C PHE A 4 -1.26 -12.14 -1.65
N GLN A 5 -0.13 -12.53 -2.24
CA GLN A 5 0.69 -13.65 -1.82
C GLN A 5 2.12 -13.42 -2.26
N VAL A 6 3.10 -13.86 -1.47
CA VAL A 6 4.49 -13.95 -1.91
C VAL A 6 4.70 -15.18 -2.78
N VAL A 7 5.20 -14.98 -4.00
CA VAL A 7 5.55 -16.03 -4.97
C VAL A 7 6.96 -15.72 -5.47
N ASN A 8 7.88 -16.67 -5.30
CA ASN A 8 9.29 -16.54 -5.70
C ASN A 8 9.96 -15.26 -5.17
N GLY A 9 9.77 -14.96 -3.88
CA GLY A 9 10.36 -13.78 -3.25
C GLY A 9 9.58 -12.47 -3.43
N ARG A 10 8.52 -12.48 -4.24
CA ARG A 10 7.78 -11.27 -4.62
C ARG A 10 6.32 -11.26 -4.25
N VAL A 11 5.85 -10.14 -3.72
CA VAL A 11 4.41 -9.91 -3.52
C VAL A 11 3.71 -9.80 -4.86
N ASN A 12 2.73 -10.65 -5.06
CA ASN A 12 1.90 -10.69 -6.25
C ASN A 12 0.43 -10.52 -5.87
N ARG A 13 -0.33 -9.87 -6.76
CA ARG A 13 -1.79 -9.79 -6.66
C ARG A 13 -2.37 -11.08 -7.25
N ILE A 14 -3.04 -11.89 -6.43
CA ILE A 14 -3.61 -13.19 -6.83
C ILE A 14 -5.09 -13.13 -7.25
N ARG A 15 -5.68 -11.93 -7.22
CA ARG A 15 -7.08 -11.67 -7.62
C ARG A 15 -7.16 -10.39 -8.46
N PRO A 16 -8.11 -10.28 -9.40
CA PRO A 16 -8.37 -8.99 -10.03
C PRO A 16 -8.82 -7.95 -9.00
N TRP A 17 -8.60 -6.68 -9.32
CA TRP A 17 -9.20 -5.61 -8.53
C TRP A 17 -10.74 -5.71 -8.56
N PRO A 18 -11.43 -5.28 -7.49
CA PRO A 18 -12.88 -5.15 -7.52
C PRO A 18 -13.32 -4.25 -8.69
N LYS A 19 -14.43 -4.60 -9.37
CA LYS A 19 -14.99 -3.79 -10.46
C LYS A 19 -15.24 -2.34 -10.06
N THR A 20 -15.66 -2.14 -8.82
CA THR A 20 -15.81 -0.82 -8.21
C THR A 20 -14.79 -0.68 -7.09
N LEU A 21 -13.76 0.12 -7.32
CA LEU A 21 -12.69 0.36 -6.36
C LEU A 21 -12.80 1.79 -5.80
N THR A 22 -13.44 1.92 -4.63
CA THR A 22 -13.55 3.22 -3.95
C THR A 22 -12.24 3.61 -3.27
N LYS A 23 -12.04 4.91 -2.96
CA LYS A 23 -10.88 5.41 -2.20
C LYS A 23 -10.65 4.62 -0.91
N LYS A 24 -11.72 4.40 -0.13
CA LYS A 24 -11.68 3.60 1.12
C LYS A 24 -11.26 2.17 0.85
N ARG A 25 -11.84 1.53 -0.16
CA ARG A 25 -11.52 0.14 -0.51
C ARG A 25 -10.09 -0.02 -1.02
N ALA A 26 -9.58 0.94 -1.80
CA ALA A 26 -8.21 0.94 -2.28
C ALA A 26 -7.19 1.11 -1.15
N LEU A 27 -7.45 1.99 -0.17
CA LEU A 27 -6.59 2.10 1.00
C LEU A 27 -6.59 0.80 1.82
N GLN A 28 -7.75 0.18 2.04
CA GLN A 28 -7.84 -1.12 2.71
C GLN A 28 -7.05 -2.22 1.99
N LEU A 29 -7.11 -2.27 0.66
CA LEU A 29 -6.36 -3.23 -0.13
C LEU A 29 -4.85 -2.94 -0.10
N SER A 30 -4.45 -1.68 -0.06
CA SER A 30 -3.04 -1.29 0.09
C SER A 30 -2.51 -1.70 1.47
N ILE A 31 -3.29 -1.50 2.54
CA ILE A 31 -2.97 -2.03 3.88
C ILE A 31 -2.83 -3.55 3.85
N ARG A 32 -3.71 -4.27 3.14
CA ARG A 32 -3.60 -5.74 3.02
C ARG A 32 -2.36 -6.20 2.27
N LYS A 33 -1.90 -5.46 1.25
CA LYS A 33 -0.60 -5.71 0.61
C LYS A 33 0.50 -5.66 1.66
N TRP A 34 0.55 -4.59 2.45
CA TRP A 34 1.59 -4.40 3.46
C TRP A 34 1.50 -5.39 4.63
N LYS A 35 0.30 -5.83 5.01
CA LYS A 35 0.14 -6.98 5.91
C LYS A 35 0.81 -8.24 5.34
N THR A 36 0.60 -8.55 4.07
CA THR A 36 1.29 -9.69 3.41
C THR A 36 2.81 -9.49 3.38
N VAL A 37 3.29 -8.27 3.11
CA VAL A 37 4.73 -7.97 3.16
C VAL A 37 5.31 -8.24 4.54
N VAL A 38 4.63 -7.82 5.61
CA VAL A 38 5.05 -8.07 7.01
C VAL A 38 4.99 -9.56 7.34
N GLU A 39 3.89 -10.24 7.03
CA GLU A 39 3.67 -11.66 7.33
C GLU A 39 4.72 -12.56 6.66
N ASP A 40 5.11 -12.23 5.42
CA ASP A 40 6.03 -13.01 4.60
C ASP A 40 7.42 -12.34 4.46
N PHE A 41 7.78 -11.41 5.36
CA PHE A 41 8.98 -10.58 5.18
C PHE A 41 10.28 -11.38 5.08
N SER A 42 10.39 -12.50 5.80
CA SER A 42 11.58 -13.35 5.82
C SER A 42 11.86 -14.08 4.51
N VAL A 43 10.87 -14.16 3.61
CA VAL A 43 11.01 -14.79 2.30
C VAL A 43 10.98 -13.78 1.15
N LEU A 44 10.82 -12.48 1.45
CA LEU A 44 10.92 -11.41 0.45
C LEU A 44 12.37 -11.12 0.12
N THR A 45 12.67 -10.88 -1.15
CA THR A 45 13.96 -10.29 -1.54
C THR A 45 13.85 -8.76 -1.54
N ALA A 46 14.99 -8.07 -1.45
CA ALA A 46 15.03 -6.60 -1.48
C ALA A 46 14.30 -6.07 -2.73
N ASP A 47 13.46 -5.04 -2.56
CA ASP A 47 12.62 -4.41 -3.60
C ASP A 47 11.44 -5.24 -4.16
N GLU A 48 11.06 -6.35 -3.51
CA GLU A 48 10.04 -7.27 -4.04
C GLU A 48 8.64 -7.17 -3.41
N ASP A 49 8.26 -6.00 -2.89
CA ASP A 49 6.88 -5.73 -2.48
C ASP A 49 5.90 -5.60 -3.68
N GLY A 50 6.40 -5.72 -4.91
CA GLY A 50 5.64 -5.58 -6.15
C GLY A 50 5.36 -4.12 -6.54
N GLY A 51 5.86 -3.16 -5.77
CA GLY A 51 5.83 -1.73 -6.06
C GLY A 51 4.43 -1.17 -6.30
N TRP A 52 4.35 -0.17 -7.18
CA TRP A 52 3.09 0.48 -7.53
C TRP A 52 2.09 -0.45 -8.23
N MET A 53 2.55 -1.50 -8.91
CA MET A 53 1.68 -2.46 -9.64
C MET A 53 0.78 -3.27 -8.70
N THR A 54 1.21 -3.51 -7.46
CA THR A 54 0.43 -4.23 -6.44
C THR A 54 -0.29 -3.27 -5.48
N CYS A 55 -0.07 -1.96 -5.60
CA CYS A 55 -0.74 -0.97 -4.77
C CYS A 55 -2.10 -0.59 -5.36
N ALA A 56 -3.17 -0.85 -4.60
CA ALA A 56 -4.53 -0.51 -5.04
C ALA A 56 -4.76 1.00 -5.12
N LEU A 57 -4.02 1.81 -4.34
CA LEU A 57 -4.05 3.27 -4.47
C LEU A 57 -3.37 3.73 -5.76
N CYS A 58 -2.17 3.21 -6.08
CA CYS A 58 -1.52 3.53 -7.35
C CYS A 58 -2.42 3.14 -8.54
N HIS A 59 -3.11 2.01 -8.47
CA HIS A 59 -4.07 1.65 -9.52
C HIS A 59 -5.17 2.69 -9.75
N LEU A 60 -5.57 3.46 -8.73
CA LEU A 60 -6.57 4.52 -8.85
C LEU A 60 -5.99 5.88 -9.24
N TYR A 61 -4.77 6.18 -8.80
CA TYR A 61 -4.26 7.56 -8.77
C TYR A 61 -2.95 7.79 -9.53
N ILE A 62 -2.22 6.75 -9.96
CA ILE A 62 -0.89 6.93 -10.56
C ILE A 62 -0.94 7.69 -11.90
N GLU A 63 -2.02 7.51 -12.66
CA GLU A 63 -2.25 8.21 -13.94
C GLU A 63 -2.92 9.58 -13.75
N ASN A 64 -3.39 9.89 -12.54
CA ASN A 64 -3.88 11.23 -12.23
C ASN A 64 -2.69 12.15 -12.00
N ASP A 65 -2.87 13.45 -12.25
CA ASP A 65 -1.86 14.51 -12.05
C ASP A 65 -1.14 14.34 -10.71
N ARG A 66 -0.02 13.61 -10.76
CA ARG A 66 0.90 13.30 -9.65
C ARG A 66 0.24 12.71 -8.38
N CYS A 67 -0.57 11.67 -8.53
CA CYS A 67 -1.26 11.02 -7.40
C CYS A 67 -2.33 11.91 -6.72
N SER A 68 -2.79 13.00 -7.37
CA SER A 68 -3.83 13.86 -6.82
C SER A 68 -5.08 13.07 -6.42
N GLY A 69 -5.57 13.34 -5.20
CA GLY A 69 -6.68 12.64 -4.58
C GLY A 69 -6.32 11.33 -3.87
N CYS A 70 -5.06 10.87 -3.94
CA CYS A 70 -4.60 9.74 -3.14
C CYS A 70 -4.59 10.10 -1.65
N PRO A 71 -5.23 9.32 -0.75
CA PRO A 71 -5.27 9.62 0.67
C PRO A 71 -3.87 9.66 1.32
N VAL A 72 -2.90 8.93 0.78
CA VAL A 72 -1.50 8.98 1.25
C VAL A 72 -0.89 10.33 0.89
N ALA A 73 -0.97 10.74 -0.38
CA ALA A 73 -0.43 12.02 -0.83
C ALA A 73 -1.12 13.22 -0.14
N GLU A 74 -2.44 13.16 0.03
CA GLU A 74 -3.21 14.14 0.81
C GLU A 74 -2.74 14.22 2.28
N HIS A 75 -2.34 13.09 2.87
CA HIS A 75 -1.94 13.03 4.26
C HIS A 75 -0.55 13.62 4.52
N VAL A 76 0.42 13.34 3.64
CA VAL A 76 1.79 13.86 3.78
C VAL A 76 2.04 15.17 3.02
N ASN A 77 1.04 15.64 2.26
CA ASN A 77 1.14 16.81 1.39
C ASN A 77 2.35 16.73 0.42
N ASP A 78 2.58 15.53 -0.12
CA ASP A 78 3.68 15.21 -1.03
C ASP A 78 3.28 14.07 -1.97
N GLU A 79 3.92 14.03 -3.14
CA GLU A 79 3.55 13.14 -4.25
C GLU A 79 4.50 11.94 -4.33
N GLY A 80 4.14 10.92 -5.11
CA GLY A 80 5.03 9.79 -5.38
C GLY A 80 5.46 8.96 -4.16
N CYS A 81 4.78 9.12 -3.02
CA CYS A 81 5.16 8.54 -1.73
C CYS A 81 6.50 9.02 -1.16
N ASN A 82 7.06 10.14 -1.66
CA ASN A 82 8.41 10.62 -1.27
C ASN A 82 8.56 10.87 0.23
N SER A 83 7.50 11.35 0.89
CA SER A 83 7.48 11.62 2.33
C SER A 83 6.83 10.49 3.16
N THR A 84 6.82 9.24 2.67
CA THR A 84 6.30 8.09 3.42
C THR A 84 7.42 7.08 3.75
N PRO A 85 7.21 6.18 4.71
CA PRO A 85 8.17 5.11 5.01
C PRO A 85 8.51 4.25 3.78
N TYR A 86 7.62 4.16 2.78
CA TYR A 86 7.86 3.47 1.52
C TYR A 86 9.11 3.91 0.76
N VAL A 87 9.37 5.23 0.67
CA VAL A 87 10.55 5.75 -0.06
C VAL A 87 11.78 5.83 0.85
N ASN A 88 11.58 6.07 2.14
CA ASN A 88 12.66 6.07 3.14
C ASN A 88 13.07 4.66 3.59
N ARG A 89 12.68 3.63 2.85
CA ARG A 89 12.75 2.21 3.22
C ARG A 89 14.15 1.60 3.19
N HIS A 90 15.18 2.43 3.16
CA HIS A 90 16.58 2.01 3.21
C HIS A 90 16.92 1.18 4.47
N GLU A 91 16.03 1.06 5.45
CA GLU A 91 16.25 0.33 6.71
C GLU A 91 15.32 -0.89 6.97
N ASN A 92 14.73 -1.52 5.96
CA ASN A 92 14.12 -2.87 6.09
C ASN A 92 12.93 -3.00 7.09
N ASN A 93 12.14 -1.96 7.37
CA ASN A 93 11.00 -2.08 8.28
C ASN A 93 9.63 -2.06 7.57
N PRO A 94 9.11 -3.20 7.08
CA PRO A 94 7.77 -3.26 6.47
C PRO A 94 6.65 -2.92 7.45
N GLN A 95 6.89 -3.03 8.75
CA GLN A 95 5.92 -2.73 9.79
C GLN A 95 5.62 -1.23 9.86
N GLU A 96 6.62 -0.37 9.66
CA GLU A 96 6.44 1.09 9.65
C GLU A 96 5.49 1.55 8.54
N GLU A 97 5.66 1.05 7.32
CA GLU A 97 4.75 1.41 6.23
C GLU A 97 3.34 0.84 6.46
N LEU A 98 3.23 -0.36 7.06
CA LEU A 98 1.93 -0.91 7.43
C LEU A 98 1.22 -0.02 8.46
N ASP A 99 1.93 0.42 9.50
CA ASP A 99 1.36 1.24 10.56
C ASP A 99 1.05 2.66 10.08
N PHE A 100 1.92 3.24 9.25
CA PHE A 100 1.65 4.50 8.54
C PHE A 100 0.36 4.42 7.72
N LEU A 101 0.14 3.37 6.92
CA LEU A 101 -1.08 3.25 6.13
C LEU A 101 -2.35 3.08 6.99
N LYS A 102 -2.24 2.44 8.18
CA LYS A 102 -3.35 2.39 9.13
C LYS A 102 -3.62 3.76 9.75
N GLU A 103 -2.58 4.54 10.04
CA GLU A 103 -2.71 5.93 10.50
C GLU A 103 -3.42 6.79 9.45
N VAL A 104 -3.00 6.72 8.19
CA VAL A 104 -3.69 7.38 7.06
C VAL A 104 -5.16 6.99 7.01
N TYR A 105 -5.48 5.70 7.23
CA TYR A 105 -6.86 5.23 7.25
C TYR A 105 -7.67 5.81 8.41
N LEU A 106 -7.10 5.80 9.62
CA LEU A 106 -7.69 6.36 10.82
C LEU A 106 -7.98 7.86 10.64
N ASN A 107 -6.98 8.62 10.20
CA ASN A 107 -7.11 10.05 9.98
C ASN A 107 -8.14 10.38 8.89
N LYS A 108 -8.25 9.55 7.85
CA LYS A 108 -9.17 9.79 6.74
C LYS A 108 -10.62 9.42 7.04
N TYR A 109 -10.85 8.37 7.83
CA TYR A 109 -12.19 7.79 8.03
C TYR A 109 -12.71 7.86 9.46
N GLY A 110 -11.89 8.29 10.43
CA GLY A 110 -12.29 8.41 11.84
C GLY A 110 -12.53 7.07 12.53
N GLU A 111 -12.04 5.96 11.96
CA GLU A 111 -12.18 4.61 12.50
C GLU A 111 -10.89 3.80 12.27
N GLU A 112 -10.62 2.84 13.14
CA GLU A 112 -9.49 1.93 12.99
C GLU A 112 -9.68 1.01 11.77
N TYR A 113 -8.56 0.57 11.19
CA TYR A 113 -8.59 -0.42 10.10
C TYR A 113 -9.08 -1.78 10.63
N PRO A 114 -10.13 -2.38 10.03
CA PRO A 114 -10.76 -3.62 10.51
C PRO A 114 -9.98 -4.91 10.18
#